data_AF-A0A4S0IIQ7-F1
#
_entry.id   AF-A0A4S0IIQ7-F1
#
_cell.length_a   1.000
_cell.length_b   1.000
_cell.length_c   1.000
_cell.angle_alpha   90.00
_cell.angle_beta   90.00
_cell.angle_gamma   90.00
#
_symmetry.space_group_name_H-M   'P 1'
#
loop_
_entity.id
_entity.type
_entity.pdbx_description
1 polymer ?
#
loop_
_entity_poly.entity_id
_entity_poly.type
_entity_poly.pdbx_seq_one_letter_code
_entity_poly.pdbx_strand_id
1 'polypeptide(L)' 'DEFYDEFVFRASLATDLPAGQMLYFPVVQECGDAADRWIEIQAAGHDEDALETPAPDIKLLPKK' A
#
# COMPACT_ATOMS: atom_id res chain seq x y z
N ASP A 1 -18.09 4.81 8.84
CA ASP A 1 -17.41 5.13 10.11
C ASP A 1 -17.68 4.20 11.28
N GLU A 2 -18.64 3.27 11.24
CA GLU A 2 -18.94 2.42 12.42
C GLU A 2 -18.16 1.10 12.51
N PHE A 3 -17.43 0.69 11.45
CA PHE A 3 -16.69 -0.58 11.43
C PHE A 3 -15.35 -0.45 10.69
N TYR A 4 -14.46 0.40 11.20
CA TYR A 4 -13.07 0.43 10.77
C TYR A 4 -12.17 0.18 11.99
N ASP A 5 -11.12 -0.63 11.80
CA ASP A 5 -10.02 -0.75 12.73
C ASP A 5 -8.82 0.02 12.14
N GLU A 6 -8.14 0.82 12.95
CA GLU A 6 -6.90 1.49 12.55
C GLU A 6 -5.69 0.72 13.06
N PHE A 7 -4.76 0.42 12.16
CA PHE A 7 -3.48 -0.21 12.49
C PHE A 7 -2.34 0.73 12.16
N VAL A 8 -1.46 0.99 13.14
CA VAL A 8 -0.31 1.88 12.97
C VAL A 8 0.98 1.07 13.05
N PHE A 9 1.80 1.13 12.00
CA PHE A 9 3.17 0.65 12.02
C PHE A 9 4.16 1.79 11.78
N ARG A 10 5.39 1.63 12.24
CA ARG A 10 6.46 2.61 12.04
C ARG A 10 7.63 1.95 11.34
N ALA A 11 8.03 2.53 10.22
CA ALA A 11 9.20 2.11 9.44
C ALA A 11 10.11 3.29 9.13
N SER A 12 11.30 3.00 8.62
CA SER A 12 12.23 3.98 8.04
C SER A 12 12.46 3.62 6.58
N LEU A 13 12.56 4.63 5.72
CA LEU A 13 12.83 4.44 4.29
C LEU A 13 14.34 4.46 4.06
N ALA A 14 14.83 3.54 3.23
CA ALA A 14 16.25 3.46 2.88
C ALA A 14 16.68 4.72 2.13
N THR A 15 17.90 5.20 2.39
CA THR A 15 18.38 6.49 1.89
C THR A 15 18.74 6.49 0.39
N ASP A 16 18.85 5.30 -0.20
CA ASP A 16 19.19 5.06 -1.60
C ASP A 16 17.95 4.84 -2.49
N LEU A 17 16.74 4.94 -1.94
CA LEU A 17 15.52 4.84 -2.73
C LEU A 17 15.38 6.04 -3.69
N PRO A 18 15.04 5.80 -4.97
CA PRO A 18 14.80 6.85 -5.96
C PRO A 18 13.64 7.77 -5.57
N ALA A 19 13.89 9.08 -5.49
CA ALA A 19 12.82 10.07 -5.35
C ALA A 19 11.85 10.01 -6.54
N GLY A 20 10.56 10.20 -6.26
CA GLY A 20 9.47 10.11 -7.23
C GLY A 20 8.91 8.70 -7.40
N GLN A 21 9.55 7.67 -6.83
CA GLN A 21 9.06 6.29 -6.86
C GLN A 21 7.78 6.12 -6.02
N MET A 22 6.85 5.30 -6.51
CA MET A 22 5.74 4.77 -5.72
C MET A 22 6.19 3.55 -4.91
N LEU A 23 5.93 3.55 -3.61
CA LEU A 23 6.21 2.45 -2.72
C LEU A 23 4.88 1.84 -2.29
N TYR A 24 4.70 0.55 -2.56
CA TYR A 24 3.47 -0.19 -2.24
C TYR A 24 3.69 -1.05 -1.00
N PHE A 25 2.66 -1.17 -0.18
CA PHE A 25 2.63 -1.94 1.05
C PHE A 25 1.50 -2.97 0.96
N PRO A 26 1.75 -4.16 0.38
CA PRO A 26 0.75 -5.22 0.34
C PRO A 26 0.32 -5.64 1.75
N VAL A 27 -0.99 -5.66 2.00
CA VAL A 27 -1.57 -6.01 3.31
C VAL A 27 -2.48 -7.22 3.16
N VAL A 28 -2.34 -8.18 4.07
CA VAL A 28 -3.32 -9.26 4.27
C VAL A 28 -3.93 -9.07 5.64
N GLN A 29 -5.25 -8.92 5.69
CA GLN A 29 -6.03 -8.86 6.92
C GLN A 29 -6.62 -10.25 7.16
N GLU A 30 -6.27 -10.88 8.28
CA GLU A 30 -6.78 -12.21 8.64
C GLU A 30 -7.78 -12.09 9.82
N CYS A 31 -8.94 -12.74 9.70
CA CYS A 31 -9.98 -12.78 10.72
C CYS A 31 -10.55 -14.19 10.82
N GLY A 32 -10.04 -14.97 11.78
CA GLY A 32 -10.36 -16.40 11.88
C GLY A 32 -9.90 -17.15 10.62
N ASP A 33 -10.84 -17.84 9.95
CA ASP A 33 -10.58 -18.56 8.70
C ASP A 33 -10.73 -17.70 7.43
N ALA A 34 -11.10 -16.42 7.57
CA ALA A 34 -11.27 -15.48 6.47
C ALA A 34 -10.03 -14.57 6.30
N ALA A 35 -9.78 -14.11 5.07
CA ALA A 35 -8.69 -13.18 4.82
C ALA A 35 -8.91 -12.28 3.59
N ASP A 36 -8.79 -10.98 3.80
CA ASP A 36 -8.83 -9.94 2.76
C ASP A 36 -7.42 -9.57 2.31
N ARG A 37 -7.23 -9.39 1.01
CA ARG A 37 -5.90 -9.24 0.37
C ARG A 37 -5.80 -7.94 -0.40
N TRP A 38 -5.28 -6.91 0.25
CA TRP A 38 -5.00 -5.61 -0.34
C TRP A 38 -3.58 -5.64 -0.92
N ILE A 39 -3.40 -6.40 -2.00
CA ILE A 39 -2.08 -6.75 -2.54
C ILE A 39 -1.93 -6.43 -4.03
N GLU A 40 -2.97 -5.89 -4.66
CA GLU A 40 -2.96 -5.57 -6.07
C GLU A 40 -2.07 -4.35 -6.34
N ILE A 41 -1.19 -4.46 -7.33
CA ILE A 41 -0.33 -3.38 -7.81
C ILE A 41 -0.55 -3.28 -9.31
N GLN A 42 -0.80 -2.06 -9.80
CA GLN A 42 -1.06 -1.81 -11.20
C GLN A 42 0.16 -2.16 -12.06
N ALA A 43 -0.09 -2.83 -13.18
CA ALA A 43 0.93 -2.95 -14.21
C ALA A 43 1.16 -1.58 -14.89
N ALA A 44 2.39 -1.35 -15.38
CA ALA A 44 2.73 -0.09 -16.03
C ALA A 44 1.77 0.21 -17.21
N GLY A 45 1.14 1.39 -17.18
CA GLY A 45 0.20 1.83 -18.21
C GLY A 45 -1.24 1.34 -18.03
N HIS A 46 -1.56 0.71 -16.90
CA HIS A 46 -2.93 0.35 -16.52
C HIS A 46 -3.53 1.37 -15.55
N ASP A 47 -4.86 1.46 -15.57
CA ASP A 47 -5.62 2.34 -14.69
C ASP A 47 -5.61 1.80 -13.25
N GLU A 48 -5.28 2.67 -12.29
CA GLU A 48 -5.23 2.34 -10.86
C GLU A 48 -6.64 2.13 -10.30
N ASP A 49 -7.62 2.87 -10.84
CA ASP A 49 -9.02 2.80 -10.41
C ASP A 49 -9.71 1.49 -10.82
N ALA A 50 -9.02 0.66 -11.62
CA ALA A 50 -9.49 -0.66 -12.03
C ALA A 50 -9.16 -1.78 -11.01
N LEU A 51 -8.36 -1.50 -9.99
CA LEU A 51 -8.00 -2.47 -8.95
C LEU A 51 -9.13 -2.60 -7.93
N GLU A 52 -9.56 -3.82 -7.63
CA GLU A 52 -10.63 -4.08 -6.66
C GLU A 52 -10.08 -4.00 -5.22
N THR A 53 -8.84 -4.46 -5.02
CA THR A 53 -8.18 -4.53 -3.71
C THR A 53 -6.75 -3.98 -3.78
N PRO A 54 -6.57 -2.69 -4.11
CA PRO A 54 -5.26 -2.09 -4.29
C PRO A 54 -4.45 -2.13 -3.00
N ALA A 55 -3.16 -2.43 -3.13
CA ALA A 55 -2.22 -2.28 -2.02
C ALA A 55 -2.08 -0.79 -1.67
N PRO A 56 -2.12 -0.43 -0.37
CA PRO A 56 -1.78 0.92 0.07
C PRO A 56 -0.42 1.37 -0.45
N ASP A 57 -0.30 2.63 -0.85
CA ASP A 57 0.93 3.17 -1.42
C ASP A 57 1.28 4.55 -0.87
N ILE A 58 2.55 4.94 -1.05
CA ILE A 58 3.02 6.30 -0.87
C ILE A 58 3.91 6.72 -2.04
N LYS A 59 3.86 8.01 -2.38
CA LYS A 59 4.84 8.63 -3.27
C LYS A 59 6.06 9.10 -2.48
N LEU A 60 7.24 8.57 -2.79
CA LEU A 60 8.48 9.02 -2.19
C LEU A 60 8.86 10.40 -2.74
N LEU A 61 8.86 11.41 -1.87
CA LEU A 61 9.27 12.77 -2.25
C LEU A 61 10.80 12.95 -2.09
N PRO A 62 11.40 13.92 -2.78
CA PRO A 62 12.78 14.30 -2.53
C PRO A 62 13.00 14.62 -1.06
N LYS A 63 14.20 14.29 -0.57
CA LYS A 63 14.62 14.68 0.78
C LYS A 63 14.57 16.21 0.89
N LYS A 64 13.96 16.70 1.97
CA LYS A 64 13.94 18.12 2.30
C LYS A 64 15.34 18.64 2.62
#